data_AF-A0A842U9L7-F1
#
_entry.id   AF-A0A842U9L7-F1
#
_cell.length_a   1.000
_cell.length_b   1.000
_cell.length_c   1.000
_cell.angle_alpha   90.00
_cell.angle_beta   90.00
_cell.angle_gamma   90.00
#
_symmetry.space_group_name_H-M   'P 1'
#
loop_
_entity.id
_entity.type
_entity.pdbx_description
1 polymer ?
#
loop_
_entity_poly.entity_id
_entity_poly.type
_entity_poly.pdbx_seq_one_letter_code
_entity_poly.pdbx_strand_id
1 'polypeptide(L)' 'MLASVCGINCEICPRRVLGKCPNKNRGCIPRENKFCEICSCAYEKSIQNCFACDEFPCELTKKGPINFEFCKYLSGKE' A
#
# COMPACT_ATOMS: atom_id res chain seq x y z
N MET A 1 3.23 11.18 10.18
CA MET A 1 3.45 10.54 8.87
C MET A 1 2.36 9.48 8.68
N LEU A 2 1.55 9.56 7.62
CA LEU A 2 0.47 8.59 7.38
C LEU A 2 1.00 7.44 6.52
N ALA A 3 1.42 6.35 7.17
CA ALA A 3 1.79 5.13 6.47
C ALA A 3 0.53 4.49 5.87
N SER A 4 0.56 4.17 4.57
CA SER A 4 -0.50 3.40 3.94
C SER A 4 -0.34 1.92 4.28
N VAL A 5 -1.43 1.15 4.24
CA VAL A 5 -1.39 -0.33 4.34
C VAL A 5 -0.30 -0.94 3.47
N CYS A 6 -0.13 -0.47 2.23
CA CYS A 6 0.87 -0.96 1.30
C CYS A 6 2.32 -0.50 1.59
N GLY A 7 2.56 0.25 2.66
CA GLY A 7 3.88 0.79 3.00
C GLY A 7 4.31 2.03 2.20
N ILE A 8 3.52 2.47 1.22
CA ILE A 8 3.80 3.67 0.43
C ILE A 8 3.36 4.91 1.22
N ASN A 9 4.12 5.99 1.13
CA ASN A 9 3.64 7.29 1.58
C ASN A 9 2.35 7.64 0.80
N CYS A 10 1.29 7.99 1.53
CA CYS A 10 0.05 8.46 0.93
C CYS A 10 0.25 9.59 -0.08
N GLU A 11 1.22 10.48 0.11
CA GLU A 11 1.50 11.63 -0.76
C GLU A 11 1.92 11.23 -2.18
N ILE A 12 2.53 10.06 -2.34
CA ILE A 12 2.94 9.53 -3.65
C ILE A 12 1.99 8.42 -4.14
N CYS A 13 0.96 8.09 -3.36
CA CYS A 13 -0.02 7.08 -3.76
C CYS A 13 -0.83 7.60 -4.95
N PRO A 14 -0.84 6.91 -6.12
CA PRO A 14 -1.52 7.40 -7.32
C PRO A 14 -3.02 7.60 -7.09
N ARG A 15 -3.66 6.77 -6.25
CA ARG A 15 -5.07 6.94 -5.90
C ARG A 15 -5.33 8.21 -5.09
N ARG A 16 -4.41 8.61 -4.21
CA ARG A 16 -4.55 9.85 -3.42
C ARG A 16 -4.23 11.07 -4.28
N VAL A 17 -3.15 11.02 -5.07
CA VAL A 17 -2.77 12.08 -6.02
C VAL A 17 -3.87 12.30 -7.05
N LEU A 18 -4.50 11.25 -7.57
CA LEU A 18 -5.61 11.33 -8.52
C LEU A 18 -6.99 11.61 -7.85
N GLY A 19 -7.04 11.84 -6.53
CA GLY A 19 -8.29 12.13 -5.80
C GLY A 19 -9.29 10.96 -5.73
N LYS A 20 -8.90 9.75 -6.13
CA LYS A 20 -9.73 8.53 -6.14
C LYS A 20 -9.66 7.74 -4.83
N CYS A 21 -8.92 8.21 -3.83
CA CYS A 21 -8.78 7.52 -2.56
C CYS A 21 -10.03 7.76 -1.68
N PRO A 22 -10.78 6.70 -1.30
CA PRO A 22 -11.96 6.86 -0.46
C PRO A 22 -11.63 7.33 0.97
N ASN A 23 -10.38 7.15 1.41
CA ASN A 23 -9.96 7.47 2.78
C ASN A 23 -9.38 8.89 2.95
N LYS A 24 -9.41 9.74 1.91
CA LYS A 24 -9.02 11.15 1.95
C LYS A 24 -7.73 11.40 2.77
N ASN A 25 -7.87 11.99 3.97
CA ASN A 25 -6.77 12.41 4.85
C ASN A 25 -6.45 11.43 5.99
N ARG A 26 -7.17 10.29 6.13
CA ARG A 26 -6.95 9.35 7.23
C ARG A 26 -5.88 8.28 6.96
N GLY A 27 -5.34 8.22 5.74
CA GLY A 27 -4.46 7.12 5.33
C GLY A 27 -5.25 5.86 4.96
N CYS A 28 -4.59 4.91 4.31
CA CYS A 28 -5.22 3.65 3.98
C CYS A 28 -5.34 2.79 5.25
N ILE A 29 -6.51 2.21 5.52
CA ILE A 29 -6.74 1.26 6.63
C ILE A 29 -7.06 -0.11 6.02
N PRO A 30 -6.60 -1.21 6.64
CA PRO A 30 -6.91 -2.56 6.15
C PRO A 30 -8.41 -2.80 6.26
N ARG A 31 -9.03 -3.10 5.13
CA ARG A 31 -10.44 -3.48 5.00
C ARG A 31 -10.61 -4.24 3.69
N GLU A 32 -11.66 -5.04 3.60
CA GLU A 32 -12.05 -5.60 2.30
C GLU A 32 -12.25 -4.47 1.29
N ASN A 33 -11.50 -4.53 0.19
CA ASN A 33 -11.48 -3.49 -0.81
C ASN A 33 -11.38 -4.09 -2.22
N LYS A 34 -12.49 -4.06 -2.95
CA LYS A 34 -12.58 -4.54 -4.33
C LYS A 34 -11.62 -3.84 -5.31
N PHE A 35 -11.07 -2.67 -4.93
CA PHE A 35 -10.19 -1.88 -5.77
C PHE A 35 -8.71 -1.99 -5.41
N CYS A 36 -8.38 -2.61 -4.26
CA CYS A 36 -7.00 -2.72 -3.79
C CYS A 36 -6.81 -4.07 -3.11
N GLU A 37 -6.25 -5.01 -3.87
CA GLU A 37 -5.96 -6.36 -3.39
C GLU A 37 -5.00 -6.35 -2.19
N ILE A 38 -4.06 -5.38 -2.12
CA ILE A 38 -3.16 -5.23 -0.97
C ILE A 38 -3.92 -4.88 0.30
N CYS A 39 -4.98 -4.07 0.18
CA CYS A 39 -5.81 -3.66 1.31
C CYS A 39 -6.67 -4.83 1.82
N SER A 40 -7.24 -5.62 0.91
CA SER A 40 -7.94 -6.86 1.23
C SER A 40 -7.00 -7.89 1.85
N CYS A 41 -5.81 -8.10 1.27
CA CYS A 41 -4.82 -9.04 1.76
C CYS A 41 -4.36 -8.70 3.19
N ALA A 42 -4.09 -7.42 3.46
CA ALA A 42 -3.74 -6.97 4.81
C ALA A 42 -4.91 -7.15 5.81
N TYR A 43 -6.15 -6.97 5.35
CA TYR A 43 -7.34 -7.22 6.15
C TYR A 43 -7.51 -8.71 6.48
N GLU A 44 -7.35 -9.60 5.48
CA GLU A 44 -7.40 -11.06 5.66
C GLU A 44 -6.29 -11.56 6.59
N LYS A 45 -5.07 -11.02 6.45
CA LYS A 45 -3.94 -11.33 7.33
C LYS A 45 -4.01 -10.57 8.68
N SER A 46 -5.02 -9.74 8.90
CA SER A 46 -5.19 -8.89 10.10
C SER A 46 -3.95 -8.07 10.46
N ILE A 47 -3.22 -7.58 9.45
CA ILE A 47 -2.04 -6.72 9.60
C ILE A 47 -2.36 -5.27 9.27
N GLN A 48 -1.73 -4.34 9.98
CA GLN A 48 -1.94 -2.91 9.78
C GLN A 48 -1.20 -2.36 8.55
N ASN A 49 -0.08 -2.97 8.19
CA ASN A 49 0.73 -2.59 7.04
C ASN A 49 1.50 -3.81 6.49
N CYS A 50 1.90 -3.74 5.23
CA CYS A 50 2.64 -4.79 4.55
C CYS A 50 4.04 -5.00 5.14
N PHE A 51 4.65 -4.00 5.78
CA PHE A 51 5.94 -4.15 6.46
C PHE A 51 5.86 -5.08 7.69
N ALA A 52 4.66 -5.25 8.27
CA ALA A 52 4.40 -6.20 9.33
C ALA A 52 4.10 -7.61 8.80
N CYS A 53 4.14 -7.82 7.48
CA CYS A 53 3.99 -9.13 6.87
C CYS A 53 5.37 -9.80 6.74
N ASP A 54 5.48 -11.05 7.20
CA ASP A 54 6.72 -11.84 7.13
C ASP A 54 7.16 -12.12 5.68
N GLU A 55 6.19 -12.20 4.75
CA GLU A 55 6.42 -12.45 3.33
C GLU A 55 6.78 -11.18 2.53
N PHE A 56 6.95 -10.03 3.19
CA PHE A 56 7.24 -8.77 2.50
C PHE A 56 8.72 -8.70 2.08
N PRO A 57 9.05 -8.33 0.82
CA PRO A 57 8.16 -7.96 -0.29
C PRO A 57 7.58 -9.17 -1.05
N CYS A 58 6.25 -9.33 -1.01
CA CYS A 58 5.52 -10.42 -1.66
C CYS A 58 5.15 -10.08 -3.12
N GLU A 59 4.71 -11.08 -3.89
CA GLU A 59 4.30 -10.90 -5.30
C GLU A 59 3.20 -9.83 -5.49
N LEU A 60 2.28 -9.69 -4.53
CA LEU A 60 1.24 -8.66 -4.53
C LEU A 60 1.83 -7.24 -4.47
N THR A 61 2.80 -7.03 -3.59
CA THR A 61 3.51 -5.75 -3.50
C THR A 61 4.40 -5.52 -4.72
N LYS A 62 4.99 -6.60 -5.28
CA LYS A 62 5.77 -6.57 -6.53
C LYS A 62 4.91 -6.14 -7.72
N LYS A 63 3.76 -6.78 -7.96
CA LYS A 63 2.84 -6.46 -9.08
C LYS A 63 2.16 -5.09 -8.93
N GLY A 64 1.92 -4.67 -7.68
CA GLY A 64 1.36 -3.36 -7.37
C GLY A 64 2.44 -2.28 -7.30
N PRO A 65 2.63 -1.65 -6.13
CA PRO A 65 3.35 -0.38 -6.02
C PRO A 65 4.86 -0.45 -6.25
N ILE A 66 5.48 -1.63 -6.20
CA ILE A 66 6.90 -1.80 -6.52
C ILE A 66 7.09 -1.76 -8.04
N ASN A 67 6.22 -2.39 -8.83
CA ASN A 67 6.30 -2.35 -10.31
C ASN A 67 6.08 -0.93 -10.86
N PHE A 68 5.27 -0.12 -10.18
CA PHE A 68 5.04 1.28 -10.57
C PHE A 68 6.03 2.27 -9.93
N GLU A 69 7.18 1.81 -9.42
CA GLU A 69 8.26 2.63 -8.81
C GLU A 69 7.81 3.53 -7.62
N PHE A 70 6.62 3.32 -7.04
CA PHE A 70 6.13 4.14 -5.93
C PHE A 70 6.83 3.81 -4.61
N CYS A 71 7.41 2.62 -4.48
CA CYS A 71 8.18 2.24 -3.31
C CYS A 71 9.68 2.40 -3.59
N LYS A 72 10.21 3.63 -3.52
CA LYS A 72 11.66 3.91 -3.71
C LYS A 72 12.55 3.06 -2.79
N TYR A 73 12.10 2.80 -1.56
CA TYR A 73 12.78 1.96 -0.57
C TYR A 73 12.98 0.50 -1.02
N LEU A 74 12.07 -0.03 -1.85
CA LEU A 74 12.16 -1.38 -2.42
C LEU A 74 12.70 -1.38 -3.86
N SER A 75 12.62 -0.24 -4.54
CA SER A 75 13.06 -0.09 -5.93
C SER A 75 14.57 0.19 -6.06
N GLY A 76 15.31 0.26 -4.95
CA GLY A 76 16.77 0.36 -4.95
C GLY A 76 17.33 1.69 -5.47
N LYS A 77 16.53 2.77 -5.46
CA LYS A 77 17.01 4.12 -5.79
C LYS A 77 16.98 4.97 -4.52
N GLU A 78 18.14 5.04 -3.87
CA GLU A 78 18.51 6.08 -2.90
C GLU A 78 18.36 7.48 -3.50
#